data_AF-X1UIJ4-F1
#
_entry.id   AF-X1UIJ4-F1
#
_cell.length_a   1.000
_cell.length_b   1.000
_cell.length_c   1.000
_cell.angle_alpha   90.00
_cell.angle_beta   90.00
_cell.angle_gamma   90.00
#
_symmetry.space_group_name_H-M   'P 1'
#
loop_
_entity.id
_entity.type
_entity.pdbx_description
1 polymer ?
#
loop_
_entity_poly.entity_id
_entity_poly.type
_entity_poly.pdbx_seq_one_letter_code
_entity_poly.pdbx_strand_id
1 'polypeptide(L)' 'PWENGYIESFNGKLRDELLNREIFTTLTEAKILIEQWRREYNHVRPHSALGYRPPAPEAIMPALMPMGLT' A
#
# COMPACT_ATOMS: atom_id res chain seq x y z
N PRO A 1 -21.10 -9.80 11.45
CA PRO A 1 -21.03 -9.57 9.99
C PRO A 1 -19.63 -9.03 9.61
N TRP A 2 -18.85 -9.81 8.86
CA TRP A 2 -17.49 -9.48 8.40
C TRP A 2 -17.47 -9.44 6.87
N GLU A 3 -18.18 -8.52 6.24
CA GLU A 3 -18.31 -8.56 4.78
C GLU A 3 -17.07 -7.99 4.05
N ASN A 4 -16.18 -7.26 4.73
CA ASN A 4 -15.03 -6.64 4.06
C ASN A 4 -13.78 -6.48 4.94
N GLY A 5 -13.22 -7.60 5.43
CA GLY A 5 -12.04 -7.60 6.30
C GLY A 5 -10.81 -6.89 5.71
N TYR A 6 -10.69 -6.81 4.37
CA TYR A 6 -9.63 -6.04 3.72
C TYR A 6 -9.77 -4.53 3.97
N ILE A 7 -10.96 -3.97 3.70
CA ILE A 7 -11.22 -2.54 3.90
C ILE A 7 -11.20 -2.18 5.39
N GLU A 8 -11.70 -3.07 6.25
CA GLU A 8 -11.63 -2.90 7.70
C GLU A 8 -10.18 -2.82 8.19
N SER A 9 -9.32 -3.74 7.74
CA SER A 9 -7.89 -3.75 8.08
C SER A 9 -7.18 -2.50 7.56
N PHE A 10 -7.43 -2.11 6.31
CA PHE A 10 -6.88 -0.90 5.72
C PHE A 10 -7.26 0.36 6.52
N ASN A 11 -8.56 0.55 6.80
CA ASN A 11 -9.06 1.73 7.51
C ASN A 11 -8.55 1.81 8.95
N GLY A 12 -8.46 0.66 9.65
CA GLY A 12 -7.87 0.60 10.98
C GLY A 12 -6.41 1.03 10.96
N LYS A 13 -5.62 0.49 10.03
CA LYS A 13 -4.20 0.82 9.89
C LYS A 13 -3.96 2.28 9.51
N LEU A 14 -4.73 2.82 8.56
CA LEU A 14 -4.64 4.23 8.17
C LEU A 14 -4.90 5.15 9.37
N ARG A 15 -5.88 4.80 10.21
CA ARG A 15 -6.21 5.58 11.40
C ARG A 15 -5.08 5.54 12.44
N ASP A 16 -4.62 4.34 12.80
CA ASP A 16 -3.67 4.17 13.90
C ASP A 16 -2.23 4.60 13.56
N GLU A 17 -1.86 4.51 12.28
CA GLU A 17 -0.48 4.73 11.85
C GLU A 17 -0.25 6.11 11.22
N LEU A 18 -1.29 6.76 10.71
CA LEU A 18 -1.18 8.10 10.11
C LEU A 18 -2.09 9.11 10.81
N LEU A 19 -3.41 8.95 10.70
CA LEU A 19 -4.36 10.01 11.07
C LEU A 19 -4.34 10.36 12.57
N ASN A 20 -4.11 9.39 13.44
CA ASN A 20 -4.01 9.62 14.88
C ASN A 20 -2.64 10.17 15.32
N ARG A 21 -1.63 10.14 14.45
CA ARG A 21 -0.23 10.53 14.79
C ARG A 21 0.16 11.89 14.27
N GLU A 22 -0.59 12.42 13.32
CA GLU A 22 -0.25 13.62 12.57
C GLU A 22 -1.29 14.72 12.79
N ILE A 23 -0.82 15.96 12.91
CA ILE A 23 -1.67 17.15 12.84
C ILE A 23 -1.44 17.78 11.46
N PHE A 24 -2.46 17.74 10.61
CA PHE A 24 -2.40 18.38 9.31
C PHE A 24 -2.72 19.87 9.43
N THR A 25 -1.82 20.70 8.92
CA THR A 25 -1.98 22.16 8.91
C THR A 25 -2.71 22.64 7.65
N THR A 26 -2.68 21.85 6.58
CA THR A 26 -3.37 22.14 5.32
C THR A 26 -3.97 20.88 4.68
N LEU A 27 -4.99 21.08 3.84
CA LEU A 27 -5.56 19.98 3.05
C LEU A 27 -4.55 19.39 2.05
N THR A 28 -3.64 20.22 1.54
CA THR A 28 -2.60 19.77 0.59
C THR A 28 -1.62 18.82 1.26
N GLU A 29 -1.15 19.17 2.46
CA GLU A 29 -0.29 18.31 3.28
C GLU A 29 -0.97 16.97 3.57
N ALA A 30 -2.24 16.99 4.03
CA ALA A 30 -3.00 15.76 4.27
C ALA A 30 -3.07 14.86 3.02
N LYS A 31 -3.34 15.44 1.84
CA LYS A 31 -3.39 14.68 0.58
C LYS A 31 -2.06 14.02 0.24
N ILE A 32 -0.95 14.73 0.41
CA ILE A 32 0.40 14.22 0.10
C ILE A 32 0.72 13.04 1.01
N LEU A 33 0.53 13.20 2.31
CA LEU A 33 0.91 12.19 3.31
C LEU A 33 0.01 10.95 3.24
N ILE A 34 -1.30 11.14 3.03
CA ILE A 34 -2.23 10.02 2.82
C ILE A 34 -1.88 9.24 1.55
N GLU A 35 -1.54 9.92 0.46
CA GLU A 35 -1.16 9.24 -0.78
C GLU A 35 0.17 8.50 -0.64
N GLN A 36 1.14 9.09 0.04
CA GLN A 36 2.41 8.42 0.36
C GLN A 36 2.15 7.15 1.18
N TRP A 37 1.41 7.26 2.27
CA TRP A 37 1.08 6.12 3.13
C TRP A 37 0.32 5.03 2.36
N ARG A 38 -0.65 5.41 1.52
CA ARG A 38 -1.41 4.48 0.67
C ARG A 38 -0.49 3.71 -0.27
N ARG A 39 0.51 4.35 -0.86
CA ARG A 39 1.49 3.68 -1.74
C ARG A 39 2.34 2.68 -0.97
N GLU A 40 2.86 3.07 0.19
CA GLU A 40 3.65 2.19 1.04
C GLU A 40 2.84 0.96 1.48
N TYR A 41 1.59 1.15 1.92
CA TYR A 41 0.70 0.07 2.32
C TYR A 41 0.42 -0.92 1.18
N ASN A 42 0.15 -0.40 -0.04
CA ASN A 42 -0.29 -1.20 -1.18
C ASN A 42 0.84 -1.84 -1.98
N HIS A 43 2.03 -1.23 -2.02
CA HIS A 43 3.10 -1.67 -2.93
C HIS A 43 4.32 -2.22 -2.20
N VAL A 44 4.53 -1.85 -0.93
CA VAL A 44 5.78 -2.18 -0.21
C VAL A 44 5.53 -3.08 0.98
N ARG A 45 4.47 -2.83 1.75
CA ARG A 45 4.27 -3.51 3.04
C ARG A 45 3.95 -4.99 2.87
N PRO A 46 4.64 -5.90 3.57
CA PRO A 46 4.31 -7.32 3.56
C PRO A 46 3.08 -7.60 4.43
N HIS A 47 2.11 -8.34 3.90
CA HIS A 47 0.91 -8.75 4.63
C HIS A 47 0.91 -10.26 4.83
N SER A 48 0.81 -10.72 6.08
CA SER A 48 0.85 -12.15 6.43
C SER A 48 -0.26 -12.95 5.73
N ALA A 49 -1.45 -12.37 5.61
CA ALA A 49 -2.58 -12.96 4.88
C ALA A 49 -2.31 -13.14 3.37
N LEU A 50 -1.31 -12.43 2.81
CA LEU A 50 -0.91 -12.49 1.40
C LEU A 50 0.42 -13.24 1.18
N GLY A 51 0.88 -13.99 2.19
CA GLY A 51 2.17 -14.68 2.15
C GLY A 51 3.34 -13.70 2.16
N TYR A 52 3.23 -12.62 2.96
CA TYR A 52 4.22 -11.55 3.08
C TYR A 52 4.45 -10.76 1.78
N ARG A 53 3.48 -10.79 0.86
CA ARG A 53 3.48 -9.93 -0.32
C ARG A 53 2.65 -8.67 -0.07
N PRO A 54 2.95 -7.57 -0.77
CA PRO A 54 2.09 -6.41 -0.79
C PRO A 54 0.76 -6.71 -1.53
N PRO A 55 -0.32 -5.96 -1.28
CA PRO A 55 -1.64 -6.17 -1.89
C PRO A 55 -1.67 -5.92 -3.40
N ALA A 56 -0.89 -4.97 -3.86
CA ALA A 56 -0.72 -4.63 -5.26
C ALA A 56 0.78 -4.52 -5.56
N PRO A 57 1.54 -5.63 -5.68
CA PRO A 57 2.95 -5.55 -5.97
C PRO A 57 3.17 -4.75 -7.26
N GLU A 58 4.17 -3.86 -7.27
CA GLU A 58 4.61 -3.27 -8.53
C GLU A 58 4.95 -4.39 -9.50
N ALA A 59 4.33 -4.37 -10.68
CA ALA A 59 4.67 -5.31 -11.72
C ALA A 59 6.12 -5.04 -12.13
N ILE A 60 7.04 -5.94 -11.75
CA ILE A 60 8.36 -5.95 -12.34
C ILE A 60 8.14 -6.37 -13.80
N MET A 61 8.12 -5.40 -14.71
CA MET A 61 8.21 -5.71 -16.13
C MET A 61 9.51 -6.50 -16.30
N PRO A 62 9.46 -7.76 -16.76
CA PRO A 62 10.69 -8.48 -17.04
C PRO A 62 11.44 -7.64 -18.07
N ALA A 63 12.64 -7.17 -17.71
CA ALA A 63 13.53 -6.54 -18.67
C ALA A 63 13.61 -7.47 -19.88
N LEU A 64 13.27 -6.94 -21.05
CA LEU A 64 13.26 -7.58 -22.37
C LEU A 64 14.14 -8.84 -22.34
N MET A 65 13.54 -10.03 -22.23
CA MET A 65 14.32 -11.26 -22.40
C MET A 65 14.91 -11.17 -23.81
N PRO A 66 16.25 -11.20 -23.97
CA PRO A 66 16.82 -11.21 -25.30
C PRO A 66 16.31 -12.47 -25.99
N MET A 67 15.45 -12.26 -26.98
CA MET A 67 14.95 -13.31 -27.86
C MET A 67 16.14 -14.04 -28.47
N GLY A 68 16.39 -15.25 -27.96
CA GLY A 68 17.01 -16.39 -28.65
C GLY A 68 18.39 -16.18 -29.28
N LEU A 69 19.40 -16.82 -28.71
CA LEU A 69 20.51 -17.40 -29.47
C LEU A 69 20.90 -18.74 -28.82
N THR A 70 20.31 -19.82 -29.32
CA THR A 70 20.83 -21.20 -29.29
C THR A 70 20.63 -21.80 -30.66
#